data_AF-A0A350I5X9-F1
#
_entry.id   AF-A0A350I5X9-F1
#
_cell.length_a   1.000
_cell.length_b   1.000
_cell.length_c   1.000
_cell.angle_alpha   90.00
_cell.angle_beta   90.00
_cell.angle_gamma   90.00
#
_symmetry.space_group_name_H-M   'P 1'
#
loop_
_entity.id
_entity.type
_entity.pdbx_description
1 polymer ?
#
loop_
_entity_poly.entity_id
_entity_poly.type
_entity_poly.pdbx_seq_one_letter_code
_entity_poly.pdbx_strand_id
1 'polypeptide(L)' 'MEEIVQQGAWGERFVKKHYESMGYNVIMNPNQFGIWDMFVYNDDESDAFTVQVKTTQRYIKFNQFTIHLGKT' A
#
# COMPACT_ATOMS: atom_id res chain seq x y z
N MET A 1 -6.87 17.71 -5.89
CA MET A 1 -6.98 16.45 -6.68
C MET A 1 -5.63 15.78 -6.79
N GLU A 2 -4.55 16.53 -7.04
CA GLU A 2 -3.17 16.04 -7.12
C GLU A 2 -2.70 15.23 -5.88
N GLU A 3 -3.07 15.65 -4.67
CA GLU A 3 -2.68 14.95 -3.43
C GLU A 3 -3.21 13.51 -3.35
N ILE A 4 -4.47 13.26 -3.77
CA ILE A 4 -5.06 11.92 -3.78
C ILE A 4 -4.32 11.02 -4.79
N VAL A 5 -3.98 11.57 -5.95
CA VAL A 5 -3.20 10.86 -6.99
C VAL A 5 -1.79 10.53 -6.47
N GLN A 6 -1.13 11.48 -5.81
CA GLN A 6 0.19 11.27 -5.21
C GLN A 6 0.16 10.20 -4.10
N GLN A 7 -0.90 10.17 -3.29
CA GLN A 7 -1.10 9.13 -2.27
C GLN A 7 -1.32 7.75 -2.89
N GLY A 8 -2.13 7.64 -3.95
CA GLY A 8 -2.29 6.40 -4.71
C GLY A 8 -0.95 5.88 -5.25
N ALA A 9 -0.21 6.73 -5.95
CA ALA A 9 1.11 6.40 -6.48
C ALA A 9 2.13 6.03 -5.38
N TRP A 10 2.04 6.66 -4.20
CA TRP A 10 2.86 6.27 -3.06
C TRP A 10 2.50 4.87 -2.55
N GLY A 11 1.20 4.56 -2.44
CA GLY A 11 0.71 3.25 -2.04
C GLY A 11 1.18 2.14 -2.98
N GLU A 12 1.04 2.35 -4.29
CA GLU A 12 1.53 1.41 -5.30
C GLU A 12 3.02 1.13 -5.18
N ARG A 13 3.84 2.19 -5.00
CA ARG A 13 5.29 2.04 -4.79
C ARG A 13 5.63 1.30 -3.51
N PHE A 14 4.88 1.53 -2.43
CA PHE A 14 5.07 0.82 -1.16
C PHE A 14 4.78 -0.67 -1.31
N VAL A 15 3.64 -1.02 -1.91
CA VAL A 15 3.23 -2.42 -2.11
C VAL A 15 4.19 -3.14 -3.04
N LYS A 16 4.63 -2.50 -4.13
CA LYS A 16 5.67 -3.04 -5.01
C LYS A 16 6.93 -3.41 -4.22
N LYS A 17 7.49 -2.47 -3.45
CA LYS A 17 8.69 -2.70 -2.63
C LYS A 17 8.51 -3.81 -1.61
N HIS A 18 7.30 -3.94 -1.05
CA HIS A 18 6.99 -4.99 -0.09
C HIS A 18 7.13 -6.38 -0.73
N TYR A 19 6.51 -6.61 -1.89
CA TYR A 19 6.64 -7.90 -2.59
C TYR A 19 8.06 -8.16 -3.10
N GLU A 20 8.74 -7.16 -3.63
CA GLU A 20 10.15 -7.28 -4.03
C GLU A 20 11.04 -7.69 -2.82
N SER A 21 10.77 -7.14 -1.63
CA SER A 21 11.50 -7.51 -0.40
C SER A 21 11.24 -8.94 0.08
N MET A 22 10.15 -9.56 -0.37
CA MET A 22 9.80 -10.95 -0.10
C MET A 22 10.35 -11.92 -1.17
N GLY A 23 11.06 -11.41 -2.18
CA GLY A 23 11.64 -12.22 -3.25
C GLY A 23 10.73 -12.43 -4.45
N TYR A 24 9.62 -11.69 -4.56
CA TYR A 24 8.77 -11.73 -5.76
C TYR A 24 9.24 -10.73 -6.82
N ASN A 25 9.04 -11.09 -8.07
CA ASN A 25 9.10 -10.19 -9.21
C ASN A 25 7.77 -9.43 -9.35
N VAL A 26 7.84 -8.14 -9.69
CA VAL A 26 6.66 -7.27 -9.78
C VAL A 26 6.66 -6.48 -11.09
N ILE A 27 5.59 -6.61 -11.87
CA ILE A 27 5.33 -5.83 -13.09
C ILE A 27 4.18 -4.86 -12.82
N MET A 28 4.43 -3.56 -13.00
CA MET A 28 3.40 -2.52 -12.88
C MET A 28 2.53 -2.48 -14.14
N ASN A 29 1.23 -2.26 -13.98
CA ASN A 29 0.33 -2.04 -15.11
C ASN A 29 0.64 -0.67 -15.75
N PRO A 30 0.95 -0.59 -17.06
CA PRO A 30 1.09 0.69 -17.73
C PRO A 30 -0.23 1.47 -17.85
N ASN A 31 -1.38 0.78 -17.74
CA ASN A 31 -2.69 1.40 -17.73
C ASN A 31 -3.12 1.75 -16.29
N GLN A 32 -2.99 3.02 -15.92
CA GLN A 32 -3.38 3.55 -14.60
C GLN A 32 -4.88 3.40 -14.26
N PHE A 33 -5.72 3.09 -15.24
CA PHE A 33 -7.16 2.84 -15.04
C PHE A 33 -7.54 1.37 -15.27
N GLY A 34 -6.54 0.48 -15.26
CA GLY A 34 -6.75 -0.96 -15.35
C GLY A 34 -7.49 -1.53 -14.14
N ILE A 35 -7.97 -2.77 -14.28
CA ILE A 35 -8.66 -3.50 -13.20
C ILE A 35 -7.67 -3.89 -12.08
N TRP A 36 -6.40 -4.03 -12.42
CA TRP A 36 -5.29 -4.40 -11.54
C TRP A 36 -4.15 -3.39 -11.71
N ASP A 37 -3.37 -3.19 -10.65
CA ASP A 37 -2.27 -2.21 -10.63
C ASP A 37 -0.90 -2.87 -10.82
N MET A 38 -0.76 -4.12 -10.39
CA MET A 38 0.47 -4.90 -10.57
C MET A 38 0.22 -6.41 -10.72
N PHE A 39 1.15 -7.08 -11.39
CA PHE A 39 1.25 -8.52 -11.47
C PHE A 39 2.49 -8.98 -10.69
N VAL A 40 2.30 -9.95 -9.79
CA VAL A 40 3.32 -10.44 -8.84
C VAL A 40 3.54 -11.92 -9.08
N TYR A 41 4.79 -12.34 -9.17
CA TYR A 41 5.16 -13.73 -9.43
C TYR A 41 6.52 -14.10 -8.82
N ASN A 42 6.74 -15.37 -8.46
CA ASN A 42 8.07 -15.87 -8.08
C ASN A 42 8.85 -16.36 -9.32
N ASP A 43 10.15 -16.62 -9.17
CA ASP A 43 11.04 -16.97 -10.31
C ASP A 43 10.56 -18.20 -11.11
N ASP A 44 9.96 -19.19 -10.45
CA ASP A 44 9.44 -20.40 -11.07
C ASP A 44 7.96 -20.27 -11.52
N GLU A 45 7.37 -19.07 -11.38
CA GLU A 45 5.97 -18.73 -11.70
C GLU A 45 4.90 -19.64 -11.05
N SER A 46 5.27 -20.43 -10.03
CA SER A 46 4.34 -21.31 -9.31
C SER A 46 3.28 -20.54 -8.53
N ASP A 47 3.64 -19.34 -8.07
CA ASP A 47 2.75 -18.40 -7.40
C ASP A 47 2.69 -17.11 -8.20
N ALA A 48 1.61 -16.91 -8.95
CA ALA A 48 1.39 -15.73 -9.76
C ALA A 48 -0.02 -15.16 -9.55
N PHE A 49 -0.12 -13.85 -9.28
CA PHE A 49 -1.39 -13.19 -9.00
C PHE A 49 -1.38 -11.70 -9.34
N THR A 50 -2.57 -11.14 -9.53
CA THR A 50 -2.75 -9.69 -9.70
C THR A 50 -3.06 -9.03 -8.36
N VAL A 51 -2.61 -7.79 -8.21
CA VAL A 51 -2.87 -6.97 -7.02
C VAL A 51 -3.48 -5.65 -7.43
N GLN A 52 -4.51 -5.25 -6.69
CA GLN A 52 -5.12 -3.92 -6.77
C GLN A 52 -4.88 -3.19 -5.45
N VAL A 53 -4.25 -2.03 -5.51
CA VAL A 53 -3.87 -1.22 -4.36
C VAL A 53 -4.95 -0.18 -4.09
N LYS A 54 -5.42 -0.12 -2.84
CA LYS A 54 -6.37 0.90 -2.39
C LYS A 54 -5.74 1.64 -1.20
N THR A 55 -5.58 2.95 -1.35
CA THR A 55 -5.13 3.82 -0.26
C THR A 55 -6.34 4.44 0.42
N THR A 56 -6.36 4.38 1.75
CA THR A 56 -7.44 4.95 2.57
C THR A 56 -6.87 5.98 3.52
N GLN A 57 -7.45 7.17 3.55
CA GLN A 57 -7.15 8.16 4.59
C GLN A 57 -7.98 7.85 5.83
N ARG A 58 -7.30 7.66 6.97
CA ARG A 58 -7.97 7.54 8.27
C ARG A 58 -7.88 8.87 9.01
N TYR A 59 -9.01 9.52 9.23
CA TYR A 59 -9.09 10.66 10.14
C TYR A 59 -8.94 10.16 11.57
N ILE A 60 -7.76 10.34 12.17
CA ILE A 60 -7.58 10.12 13.60
C ILE A 60 -8.21 11.31 14.31
N LYS A 61 -9.41 11.12 14.86
CA LYS A 61 -9.96 12.05 15.85
C LYS A 61 -8.96 12.07 17.01
N PHE A 62 -8.30 13.20 17.24
CA PHE A 62 -7.39 13.37 18.39
C PHE A 62 -8.20 13.13 19.67
N ASN A 63 -8.25 11.88 20.13
CA ASN A 63 -8.76 11.58 21.45
C ASN A 63 -7.74 12.17 22.43
N GLN A 64 -8.12 13.28 23.06
CA GLN A 64 -7.36 13.90 24.12
C GLN A 64 -7.27 12.87 25.25
N PHE A 65 -6.08 12.34 25.51
CA PHE A 65 -5.85 11.49 26.67
C PHE A 65 -5.37 12.38 27.81
N THR A 66 -6.17 12.48 28.87
CA THR A 66 -5.76 13.14 30.12
C THR A 66 -5.22 12.08 31.07
N ILE A 67 -3.91 12.00 31.22
CA ILE A 67 -3.26 11.12 32.19
C ILE A 67 -3.27 11.81 33.56
N HIS A 68 -3.96 11.23 34.53
CA HIS A 68 -3.85 11.66 35.93
C HIS A 68 -2.74 10.85 36.61
N LEU A 69 -1.59 11.49 36.83
CA LEU A 69 -0.54 10.94 37.68
C LEU A 69 -0.86 11.32 39.13
N GLY A 70 -1.55 10.43 39.85
CA GLY A 70 -1.67 10.55 41.31
C GLY A 70 -0.33 10.22 41.97
N LYS A 71 0.09 11.04 42.95
CA LYS A 71 1.22 10.68 43.82
C LYS A 71 0.82 9.47 44.66
N THR A 72 1.64 8.41 44.61
CA THR A 72 1.64 7.32 45.61
C THR A 72 2.07 7.84 46.97
#